data_AF-X1C094-F1
#
_entry.id   AF-X1C094-F1
#
_cell.length_a   1.000
_cell.length_b   1.000
_cell.length_c   1.000
_cell.angle_alpha   90.00
_cell.angle_beta   90.00
_cell.angle_gamma   90.00
#
_symmetry.space_group_name_H-M   'P 1'
#
loop_
_entity.id
_entity.type
_entity.pdbx_description
1 polymer ?
#
loop_
_entity_poly.entity_id
_entity_poly.type
_entity_poly.pdbx_seq_one_letter_code
_entity_poly.pdbx_strand_id
1 'polypeptide(L)' 'MKRTMIYLPEQTHQGLRKLAFEANTSIAELIRQAIDTVYSEDIEDIQDMEEELTKYRTHPESAIELEKYLRQRKAHVPA' A
#
# COMPACT_ATOMS: atom_id res chain seq x y z
N MET A 1 11.40 7.87 -8.75
CA MET A 1 9.99 7.86 -9.21
C MET A 1 9.92 7.37 -10.65
N LYS A 2 8.92 6.54 -10.98
CA LYS A 2 8.64 6.15 -12.38
C LYS A 2 7.75 7.22 -13.02
N ARG A 3 8.07 7.64 -14.25
CA ARG A 3 7.26 8.59 -15.02
C ARG A 3 6.19 7.82 -15.78
N THR A 4 4.93 8.20 -15.59
CA THR A 4 3.79 7.54 -16.24
C THR A 4 2.97 8.59 -16.98
N MET A 5 2.58 8.28 -18.22
CA MET A 5 1.59 9.06 -18.95
C MET A 5 0.23 8.39 -18.79
N ILE A 6 -0.76 9.16 -18.35
CA ILE A 6 -2.14 8.71 -18.19
C ILE A 6 -3.04 9.56 -19.07
N TYR A 7 -4.09 8.95 -19.60
CA TYR A 7 -5.15 9.68 -20.27
C TYR A 7 -6.14 10.19 -19.21
N LEU A 8 -6.51 11.47 -19.31
CA LEU A 8 -7.55 12.07 -18.50
C LEU A 8 -8.64 12.62 -19.44
N PRO A 9 -9.93 12.40 -19.13
CA PRO A 9 -11.00 13.10 -19.82
C PRO A 9 -10.80 14.62 -19.75
N GLU A 10 -11.11 15.34 -20.82
CA GLU A 10 -10.84 16.78 -20.93
C GLU A 10 -11.43 17.57 -19.76
N GLN A 11 -12.67 17.25 -19.36
CA GLN A 11 -13.33 17.88 -18.21
C GLN A 11 -12.56 17.68 -16.90
N THR A 12 -12.05 16.46 -16.67
CA THR A 12 -11.25 16.12 -15.49
C THR A 12 -9.92 16.86 -15.51
N HIS A 13 -9.25 16.91 -16.67
CA HIS A 13 -8.00 17.64 -16.83
C HIS A 13 -8.17 19.14 -16.56
N GLN A 14 -9.23 19.77 -17.07
CA GLN A 14 -9.55 21.17 -16.81
C GLN A 14 -9.83 21.44 -15.33
N GLY A 15 -10.59 20.57 -14.68
CA GLY A 15 -10.86 20.66 -13.24
C GLY A 15 -9.57 20.58 -12.41
N LEU A 16 -8.71 19.60 -12.70
CA LEU A 16 -7.42 19.45 -12.02
C LEU A 16 -6.49 20.63 -12.28
N ARG A 17 -6.50 21.21 -13.49
CA ARG A 17 -5.70 22.40 -13.80
C ARG A 17 -6.11 23.61 -12.95
N LYS A 18 -7.41 23.82 -12.76
CA LYS A 18 -7.94 24.90 -11.91
C LYS A 18 -7.54 24.67 -10.44
N LEU A 19 -7.75 23.46 -9.94
CA LEU A 19 -7.36 23.10 -8.56
C LEU A 19 -5.86 23.26 -8.32
N ALA A 20 -5.03 22.85 -9.28
CA ALA A 20 -3.58 22.96 -9.17
C ALA A 20 -3.14 24.43 -9.08
N PHE A 21 -3.78 25.30 -9.88
CA PHE A 21 -3.54 26.74 -9.82
C PHE A 21 -3.96 27.33 -8.47
N GLU A 22 -5.16 26.99 -7.98
CA GLU A 22 -5.68 27.48 -6.69
C GLU A 22 -4.82 27.02 -5.51
N ALA A 23 -4.30 25.79 -5.54
CA ALA A 23 -3.46 25.21 -4.50
C ALA A 23 -1.95 25.51 -4.68
N ASN A 24 -1.57 26.32 -5.67
CA ASN A 24 -0.18 26.63 -6.03
C ASN A 24 0.72 25.38 -6.13
N THR A 25 0.20 24.35 -6.81
CA THR A 25 0.85 23.05 -6.98
C THR A 25 0.73 22.55 -8.42
N SER A 26 1.20 21.34 -8.70
CA SER A 26 1.08 20.71 -10.02
C SER A 26 -0.05 19.68 -10.06
N ILE A 27 -0.63 19.44 -11.23
CA ILE A 27 -1.62 18.35 -11.44
C ILE A 27 -1.03 16.99 -10.99
N ALA A 28 0.26 16.77 -11.28
CA ALA A 28 0.93 15.54 -10.87
C ALA A 28 1.03 15.39 -9.35
N GLU A 29 1.17 16.50 -8.63
CA GLU A 29 1.19 16.50 -7.16
C GLU A 29 -0.20 16.24 -6.58
N LEU A 30 -1.24 16.86 -7.15
CA LEU A 30 -2.63 16.58 -6.74
C LEU A 30 -2.98 15.10 -6.91
N ILE A 31 -2.57 14.50 -8.03
CA ILE A 31 -2.79 13.07 -8.30
C ILE A 31 -2.02 12.22 -7.29
N ARG A 32 -0.77 12.57 -6.96
CA ARG A 32 0.01 11.87 -5.94
C ARG A 32 -0.68 11.91 -4.59
N GLN A 33 -1.03 13.10 -4.12
CA GLN A 33 -1.72 13.28 -2.84
C GLN A 33 -3.03 12.50 -2.78
N ALA A 34 -3.79 12.48 -3.88
CA ALA A 34 -5.01 11.69 -3.96
C ALA A 34 -4.73 10.17 -3.90
N ILE A 35 -3.70 9.68 -4.59
CA ILE A 35 -3.28 8.28 -4.54
C ILE A 35 -2.83 7.92 -3.12
N ASP A 36 -1.96 8.72 -2.52
CA ASP A 36 -1.46 8.49 -1.17
C ASP A 36 -2.62 8.47 -0.17
N THR A 37 -3.59 9.39 -0.31
CA THR A 37 -4.77 9.42 0.58
C THR A 37 -5.67 8.19 0.42
N VAL A 38 -5.80 7.66 -0.79
CA VAL A 38 -6.72 6.55 -1.07
C VAL A 38 -6.09 5.20 -0.77
N TYR A 39 -4.78 5.06 -1.00
CA TYR A 39 -4.08 3.78 -0.99
C TYR A 39 -2.96 3.70 0.05
N SER A 40 -2.80 4.67 0.96
CA SER A 40 -1.71 4.63 1.95
C SER A 40 -1.76 3.35 2.78
N GLU A 41 -2.94 2.97 3.28
CA GLU A 41 -3.14 1.77 4.09
C GLU A 41 -2.80 0.51 3.30
N ASP A 42 -3.34 0.37 2.08
CA ASP A 42 -3.02 -0.77 1.21
C ASP A 42 -1.52 -0.87 0.89
N ILE A 43 -0.86 0.27 0.68
CA ILE A 43 0.57 0.33 0.40
C ILE A 43 1.39 -0.07 1.63
N GLU A 44 0.99 0.40 2.82
CA GLU A 44 1.62 0.02 4.10
C GLU A 44 1.46 -1.48 4.36
N ASP A 45 0.24 -2.02 4.23
CA ASP A 45 -0.04 -3.45 4.40
C ASP A 45 0.79 -4.33 3.45
N ILE A 46 0.91 -3.92 2.18
CA ILE A 46 1.74 -4.63 1.21
C ILE A 46 3.22 -4.59 1.62
N GLN A 47 3.73 -3.44 2.07
CA GLN A 47 5.11 -3.30 2.49
C GLN A 47 5.42 -4.17 3.72
N ASP A 48 4.55 -4.14 4.72
CA ASP A 48 4.69 -4.95 5.94
C ASP A 48 4.68 -6.45 5.61
N MET A 49 3.79 -6.88 4.71
CA MET A 49 3.75 -8.26 4.22
C MET A 49 5.04 -8.63 3.47
N GLU A 50 5.53 -7.78 2.57
CA GLU A 50 6.77 -8.02 1.81
C GLU A 50 8.00 -8.14 2.72
N GLU A 51 8.06 -7.32 3.78
CA GLU A 51 9.11 -7.39 4.78
C GLU A 51 9.06 -8.71 5.55
N GLU A 52 7.91 -9.10 6.09
CA GLU A 52 7.77 -10.35 6.84
C GLU A 52 8.03 -11.59 5.95
N LEU A 53 7.62 -11.55 4.68
CA LEU A 53 7.95 -12.61 3.71
C LEU A 53 9.46 -12.69 3.45
N THR A 54 10.13 -11.56 3.33
CA THR A 54 11.59 -11.50 3.11
C THR A 54 12.34 -12.02 4.33
N LYS A 55 11.89 -11.65 5.53
CA LYS A 55 12.41 -12.15 6.80
C LYS A 55 12.24 -13.66 6.95
N TYR A 56 11.06 -14.20 6.64
CA TYR A 56 10.85 -15.65 6.65
C TYR A 56 11.73 -16.38 5.62
N ARG A 57 11.89 -15.83 4.41
CA ARG A 57 12.75 -16.44 3.38
C ARG A 57 14.22 -16.46 3.77
N THR A 58 14.69 -15.42 4.45
CA THR A 58 16.08 -15.31 4.91
C THR A 58 16.35 -16.12 6.18
N HIS A 59 15.37 -16.16 7.09
CA HIS A 59 15.44 -16.82 8.39
C HIS A 59 14.16 -17.63 8.65
N PRO A 60 13.99 -18.81 8.04
CA PRO A 60 12.78 -19.62 8.21
C PRO A 60 12.50 -19.99 9.67
N GLU A 61 13.55 -20.10 10.49
CA GLU A 61 13.48 -20.37 11.92
C GLU A 61 12.84 -19.23 12.75
N SER A 62 12.69 -18.04 12.17
CA SER A 62 11.98 -16.92 12.80
C SER A 62 10.46 -17.16 12.89
N ALA A 63 9.92 -18.07 12.08
CA ALA A 63 8.52 -18.47 12.13
C ALA A 63 8.29 -19.65 13.09
N ILE A 64 7.06 -19.74 13.61
CA ILE A 64 6.61 -20.86 14.44
C ILE A 64 5.64 -21.73 13.66
N GLU A 65 5.83 -23.05 13.71
CA GLU A 65 4.86 -23.99 13.16
C GLU A 65 3.51 -23.88 13.89
N LEU A 66 2.42 -23.95 13.13
CA LEU A 66 1.06 -23.79 13.67
C LEU A 66 0.77 -24.78 14.80
N GLU A 67 1.14 -26.05 14.63
CA GLU A 67 0.93 -27.07 15.68
C GLU A 67 1.65 -26.72 16.98
N LYS A 68 2.90 -26.24 16.89
CA LYS A 68 3.70 -25.83 18.05
C LYS A 68 3.06 -24.62 18.74
N TYR A 69 2.58 -23.64 17.98
CA TYR A 69 1.86 -22.49 18.51
C TYR A 69 0.57 -22.89 19.25
N LEU A 70 -0.26 -23.75 18.65
CA LEU A 70 -1.52 -24.20 19.25
C LEU A 70 -1.30 -24.97 20.56
N ARG A 71 -0.29 -25.84 20.60
CA ARG A 71 0.11 -26.54 21.85
C ARG A 71 0.53 -25.56 22.93
N GLN A 72 1.32 -24.52 22.59
CA GLN A 72 1.74 -23.48 23.55
C GLN A 72 0.56 -22.68 24.10
N ARG A 73 -0.41 -22.34 23.24
CA ARG A 73 -1.57 -21.51 23.62
C ARG A 73 -2.74 -22.28 24.22
N LYS A 74 -2.68 -23.62 24.27
CA LYS A 74 -3.83 -24.50 24.58
C LYS A 74 -5.07 -24.13 23.75
N ALA A 75 -4.85 -23.64 22.54
CA ALA A 75 -5.88 -23.15 21.65
C ALA A 75 -6.21 -24.20 20.60
N HIS A 76 -7.44 -24.17 20.08
CA HIS A 76 -7.90 -25.03 19.00
C HIS A 76 -8.51 -24.17 17.90
N VAL A 77 -8.19 -24.49 16.63
CA VAL A 77 -8.85 -23.89 15.47
C VAL A 77 -9.99 -24.83 15.07
N PRO A 78 -11.26 -24.39 15.11
CA PRO A 78 -12.38 -25.21 14.67
C PRO A 78 -12.26 -25.55 13.18
N ALA A 79 -12.71 -26.75 12.81
CA ALA A 79 -12.74 -27.25 11.44
C ALA A 79 -13.84 -26.60 10.58
#